data_AF-A0A937PWX0-F1
#
_entry.id   AF-A0A937PWX0-F1
#
_cell.length_a   1.000
_cell.length_b   1.000
_cell.length_c   1.000
_cell.angle_alpha   90.00
_cell.angle_beta   90.00
_cell.angle_gamma   90.00
#
_symmetry.space_group_name_H-M   'P 1'
#
loop_
_entity.id
_entity.type
_entity.pdbx_description
1 polymer ?
#
loop_
_entity_poly.entity_id
_entity_poly.type
_entity_poly.pdbx_seq_one_letter_code
_entity_poly.pdbx_strand_id
1 'polypeptide(L)'
;MAETRVLELKRRSVAKSLLWRFIGIIWTWTGAYLIILFAPAEYRTAGFLATFIVIYHHSTRMIMYYFYERIWARVGWGKINADKEDKAAMSFFDKVIWVTVVVAILILLFLLIIFVGPMMKK
;
A
#
# COMPACT_ATOMS: atom_id res chain seq x y z
N MET A 1 22.19 5.37 31.11
CA MET A 1 21.67 6.05 29.91
C MET A 1 20.18 5.80 29.85
N ALA A 2 19.36 6.84 30.01
CA ALA A 2 17.91 6.69 29.89
C ALA A 2 17.57 6.41 28.41
N GLU A 3 16.87 5.32 28.16
CA GLU A 3 16.39 4.96 26.82
C GLU A 3 15.32 5.98 26.41
N THR A 4 15.66 6.90 25.50
CA THR A 4 14.71 7.90 25.01
C THR A 4 13.62 7.19 24.20
N ARG A 5 12.49 6.89 24.83
CA ARG A 5 11.32 6.29 24.17
C ARG A 5 10.68 7.34 23.27
N VAL A 6 11.01 7.31 21.99
CA VAL A 6 10.39 8.18 20.98
C VAL A 6 8.97 7.68 20.72
N LEU A 7 7.96 8.42 21.20
CA LEU A 7 6.56 8.09 20.96
C LEU A 7 6.12 8.67 19.60
N GLU A 8 5.49 7.84 18.77
CA GLU A 8 4.93 8.26 17.48
C GLU A 8 3.46 8.68 17.64
N LEU A 9 3.12 9.90 17.19
CA LEU A 9 1.73 10.36 17.19
C LEU A 9 0.86 9.48 16.28
N LYS A 10 -0.35 9.12 16.74
CA LYS A 10 -1.39 8.49 15.90
C LYS A 10 -1.59 9.22 14.57
N ARG A 11 -1.63 10.56 14.61
CA ARG A 11 -1.80 11.41 13.41
C ARG A 11 -0.66 11.21 12.40
N ARG A 12 0.56 11.00 12.89
CA ARG A 12 1.73 10.69 12.06
C ARG A 12 1.57 9.34 11.37
N SER A 13 1.13 8.32 12.10
CA SER A 13 0.86 6.99 11.54
C SER A 13 -0.26 7.01 10.48
N VAL A 14 -1.34 7.76 10.71
CA VAL A 14 -2.42 7.93 9.72
C VAL A 14 -1.92 8.64 8.46
N ALA A 15 -1.17 9.73 8.61
CA ALA A 15 -0.57 10.44 7.49
C ALA A 15 0.39 9.54 6.69
N LYS A 16 1.22 8.74 7.38
CA LYS A 16 2.10 7.75 6.73
C LYS A 16 1.30 6.76 5.90
N SER A 17 0.22 6.23 6.46
CA SER A 17 -0.61 5.22 5.78
C SER A 17 -1.27 5.80 4.55
N LEU A 18 -1.90 6.98 4.66
CA LEU A 18 -2.54 7.65 3.53
C LEU A 18 -1.53 7.99 2.44
N LEU A 19 -0.41 8.62 2.79
CA LEU A 19 0.62 9.00 1.83
C LEU A 19 1.16 7.78 1.07
N TRP A 20 1.42 6.68 1.79
CA TRP A 20 1.85 5.43 1.16
C TRP A 20 0.81 4.86 0.18
N ARG A 21 -0.49 4.96 0.50
CA ARG A 21 -1.57 4.52 -0.39
C ARG A 21 -1.65 5.38 -1.64
N PHE A 22 -1.57 6.71 -1.52
CA PHE A 22 -1.58 7.62 -2.67
C PHE A 22 -0.41 7.35 -3.62
N ILE A 23 0.81 7.22 -3.08
CA ILE A 23 2.00 6.89 -3.88
C ILE A 23 1.80 5.54 -4.59
N GLY A 24 1.31 4.54 -3.87
CA GLY A 24 1.09 3.20 -4.43
C GLY A 24 0.06 3.16 -5.57
N ILE A 25 -1.03 3.93 -5.47
CA ILE A 25 -2.06 4.04 -6.52
C ILE A 25 -1.45 4.63 -7.79
N ILE A 26 -0.80 5.79 -7.67
CA ILE A 26 -0.17 6.48 -8.80
C ILE A 26 0.90 5.59 -9.44
N TRP A 27 1.76 4.97 -8.63
CA TRP A 27 2.82 4.09 -9.11
C TRP A 27 2.29 2.90 -9.91
N THR A 28 1.27 2.22 -9.38
CA THR A 28 0.70 1.03 -10.02
C THR A 28 -0.01 1.40 -11.32
N TRP A 29 -0.77 2.49 -11.30
CA TRP A 29 -1.47 2.98 -12.50
C TRP A 29 -0.47 3.37 -13.59
N THR A 30 0.56 4.15 -13.26
CA THR A 30 1.62 4.54 -14.21
C THR A 30 2.35 3.32 -14.75
N GLY A 31 2.77 2.39 -13.89
CA GLY A 31 3.45 1.18 -14.33
C GLY A 31 2.61 0.29 -15.24
N ALA A 32 1.34 0.08 -14.90
CA ALA A 32 0.42 -0.66 -15.74
C ALA A 32 0.22 0.02 -17.11
N TYR A 33 0.03 1.34 -17.12
CA TYR A 33 -0.09 2.11 -18.35
C TYR A 33 1.16 1.98 -19.24
N LEU A 34 2.36 2.10 -18.66
CA LEU A 34 3.62 1.96 -19.39
C LEU A 34 3.81 0.54 -19.92
N ILE A 35 3.53 -0.49 -19.12
CA ILE A 35 3.63 -1.90 -19.56
C ILE A 35 2.70 -2.15 -20.75
N ILE A 36 1.47 -1.66 -20.70
CA ILE A 36 0.51 -1.83 -21.81
C ILE A 36 0.97 -1.05 -23.06
N LEU A 37 1.47 0.17 -22.89
CA LEU A 37 1.90 1.03 -23.99
C LEU A 37 3.11 0.44 -24.74
N PHE A 38 4.08 -0.10 -24.00
CA PHE A 38 5.34 -0.60 -24.55
C PHE A 38 5.34 -2.11 -24.83
N ALA A 39 4.27 -2.84 -24.49
CA ALA A 39 4.18 -4.27 -24.78
C ALA A 39 4.17 -4.56 -26.30
N PRO A 40 5.09 -5.42 -26.80
CA PRO A 40 5.05 -5.90 -28.18
C PRO A 40 3.76 -6.69 -28.46
N ALA A 41 3.30 -6.69 -29.71
CA ALA A 41 2.03 -7.30 -30.10
C ALA A 41 1.88 -8.77 -29.66
N GLU A 42 2.98 -9.53 -29.71
CA GLU A 42 3.05 -10.95 -29.29
C GLU A 42 2.76 -11.14 -27.79
N TYR A 43 3.03 -10.14 -26.95
CA TYR A 43 2.88 -10.18 -25.49
C TYR A 43 1.66 -9.40 -24.98
N ARG A 44 0.79 -8.91 -25.87
CA ARG A 44 -0.44 -8.17 -25.50
C ARG A 44 -1.61 -9.07 -25.10
N THR A 45 -1.37 -10.36 -24.83
CA THR A 45 -2.42 -11.19 -24.25
C THR A 45 -2.66 -10.79 -22.79
N ALA A 46 -3.90 -10.93 -22.32
CA ALA A 46 -4.28 -10.55 -20.96
C ALA A 46 -3.43 -11.26 -19.89
N GLY A 47 -3.05 -12.52 -20.13
CA GLY A 47 -2.22 -13.29 -19.20
C GLY A 47 -0.79 -12.75 -19.05
N PHE A 48 -0.14 -12.42 -20.16
CA PHE A 48 1.23 -11.86 -20.12
C PHE A 48 1.24 -10.47 -19.50
N LEU A 49 0.32 -9.59 -19.89
CA LEU A 49 0.19 -8.26 -19.31
C LEU A 49 -0.07 -8.31 -17.80
N ALA A 50 -1.00 -9.16 -17.34
CA ALA A 50 -1.27 -9.34 -15.92
C ALA A 50 -0.03 -9.82 -15.16
N THR A 51 0.70 -10.79 -15.72
CA THR A 51 1.94 -11.31 -15.13
C THR A 51 2.99 -10.22 -14.97
N PHE A 52 3.24 -9.44 -16.03
CA PHE A 52 4.20 -8.34 -15.98
C PHE A 52 3.80 -7.26 -14.97
N ILE A 53 2.52 -6.88 -14.93
CA ILE A 53 2.02 -5.89 -13.98
C ILE A 53 2.18 -6.37 -12.53
N VAL A 54 1.87 -7.65 -12.25
CA VAL A 54 2.01 -8.24 -10.90
C VAL A 54 3.47 -8.28 -10.47
N ILE A 55 4.37 -8.78 -11.34
CA ILE A 55 5.81 -8.83 -11.06
C ILE A 55 6.35 -7.42 -10.81
N TYR A 56 6.01 -6.47 -11.68
CA TYR A 56 6.37 -5.07 -11.53
C TYR A 56 5.86 -4.50 -10.20
N HIS A 57 4.57 -4.65 -9.91
CA HIS A 57 3.96 -4.08 -8.71
C HIS A 57 4.63 -4.60 -7.44
N HIS A 58 4.79 -5.92 -7.30
CA HIS A 58 5.28 -6.50 -6.06
C HIS A 58 6.78 -6.31 -5.86
N SER A 59 7.59 -6.44 -6.92
CA SER A 59 9.05 -6.25 -6.83
C SER A 59 9.42 -4.82 -6.49
N THR A 60 8.81 -3.84 -7.17
CA THR A 60 9.14 -2.43 -6.99
C THR A 60 8.62 -1.88 -5.67
N ARG A 61 7.50 -2.39 -5.15
CA ARG A 61 6.91 -1.91 -3.89
C ARG A 61 7.81 -2.19 -2.69
N MET A 62 8.55 -3.29 -2.70
CA MET A 62 9.52 -3.60 -1.63
C MET A 62 10.62 -2.53 -1.56
N ILE A 63 11.19 -2.18 -2.71
CA ILE A 63 12.22 -1.15 -2.84
C ILE A 63 11.65 0.22 -2.46
N MET A 64 10.50 0.59 -3.02
CA MET A 64 9.85 1.87 -2.78
C MET A 64 9.49 2.05 -1.30
N TYR A 65 9.05 0.99 -0.62
CA TYR A 65 8.71 1.04 0.80
C TYR A 65 9.94 1.31 1.66
N TYR A 66 11.07 0.68 1.35
CA TYR A 66 12.33 0.94 2.03
C TYR A 66 12.73 2.43 1.94
N PHE A 67 12.70 3.01 0.73
CA PHE A 67 13.00 4.44 0.55
C PHE A 67 11.99 5.34 1.23
N TYR A 68 10.71 5.00 1.15
CA TYR A 68 9.63 5.72 1.82
C TYR A 68 9.87 5.82 3.32
N GLU A 69 10.15 4.70 3.99
CA GLU A 69 10.47 4.69 5.43
C GLU A 69 11.77 5.46 5.72
N ARG A 70 12.78 5.39 4.86
CA ARG A 70 14.04 6.12 5.04
C ARG A 70 13.86 7.63 4.89
N ILE A 71 13.01 8.09 3.98
CA ILE A 71 12.62 9.50 3.85
C ILE A 71 11.81 9.92 5.08
N TRP A 72 10.82 9.12 5.47
CA TRP A 72 9.98 9.43 6.63
C TRP A 72 10.74 9.44 7.96
N ALA A 73 11.80 8.64 8.09
CA ALA A 73 12.68 8.66 9.25
C ALA A 73 13.35 10.03 9.47
N ARG A 74 13.65 10.74 8.37
CA ARG A 74 14.22 12.10 8.40
C ARG A 74 13.17 13.17 8.73
N VAL A 75 11.88 12.88 8.54
CA VAL A 75 10.79 13.79 8.90
C VAL A 75 10.61 13.77 10.43
N GLY A 76 10.91 14.91 11.07
CA GLY A 76 10.81 15.09 12.52
C GLY A 76 9.38 15.27 13.05
N TRP A 77 8.43 15.65 12.17
CA TRP A 77 7.05 15.96 12.56
C TRP A 77 6.35 14.79 13.24
N GLY A 78 5.75 15.01 14.41
CA GLY A 78 4.96 14.01 15.14
C GLY A 78 5.76 12.93 15.88
N LYS A 79 7.06 13.15 16.10
CA LYS A 79 7.84 12.49 17.15
C LYS A 79 7.66 13.33 18.43
N ILE A 80 7.13 12.73 19.48
CA ILE A 80 7.07 13.37 20.81
C ILE A 80 8.29 12.90 21.59
N ASN A 81 9.11 13.85 22.04
CA ASN A 81 10.04 13.62 23.15
C ASN A 81 9.17 13.62 24.40
N ALA A 82 9.19 12.51 25.14
CA ALA A 82 8.28 12.29 26.26
C ALA A 82 8.65 13.17 27.46
N ASP A 83 8.25 14.43 27.43
CA ASP A 83 7.71 15.13 28.58
C ASP A 83 6.28 15.58 28.20
N LYS A 84 5.31 15.14 29.00
CA LYS A 84 3.86 15.31 28.86
C LYS A 84 3.14 14.24 28.02
N GLU A 85 2.51 13.37 28.79
CA GLU A 85 1.40 12.52 28.41
C GLU A 85 0.35 13.31 27.63
N ASP A 86 -0.07 12.79 26.48
CA ASP A 86 -1.51 12.67 26.29
C ASP A 86 -1.90 11.49 25.39
N LYS A 87 -2.94 10.80 25.85
CA LYS A 87 -3.48 9.54 25.34
C LYS A 87 -4.28 9.85 24.06
N ALA A 88 -4.33 8.97 23.07
CA ALA A 88 -5.12 7.75 23.15
C ALA A 88 -4.53 6.71 22.22
N ALA A 89 -4.52 5.43 22.60
CA ALA A 89 -4.37 4.29 21.70
C ALA A 89 -5.69 4.08 20.94
N MET A 90 -5.67 3.58 19.70
CA MET A 90 -6.91 3.38 18.93
C MET A 90 -7.63 2.17 19.51
N SER A 91 -8.95 2.27 19.72
CA SER A 91 -9.73 1.25 20.40
C SER A 91 -9.66 -0.07 19.63
N PHE A 92 -9.70 -1.19 20.34
CA PHE A 92 -9.61 -2.53 19.74
C PHE A 92 -10.67 -2.74 18.65
N PHE A 93 -11.86 -2.16 18.84
CA PHE A 93 -12.96 -2.19 17.86
C PHE A 93 -12.63 -1.47 16.55
N ASP A 94 -11.90 -0.36 16.60
CA ASP A 94 -11.50 0.37 15.38
C ASP A 94 -10.51 -0.46 14.54
N LYS A 95 -9.63 -1.22 15.21
CA LYS A 95 -8.68 -2.11 14.52
C LYS A 95 -9.39 -3.28 13.87
N VAL A 96 -10.37 -3.87 14.56
CA VAL A 96 -11.17 -4.97 14.02
C VAL A 96 -11.96 -4.49 12.81
N ILE A 97 -12.67 -3.37 12.89
CA ILE A 97 -13.45 -2.81 11.77
C ILE A 97 -12.57 -2.58 10.54
N TRP A 98 -11.39 -1.96 10.71
CA TRP A 98 -10.49 -1.71 9.60
C TRP A 98 -9.93 -3.00 8.98
N VAL A 99 -9.64 -4.03 9.77
CA VAL A 99 -9.19 -5.33 9.25
C VAL A 99 -10.33 -6.03 8.51
N THR A 100 -11.55 -6.03 9.05
CA THR A 100 -12.70 -6.67 8.41
C THR A 100 -13.06 -6.01 7.08
N VAL A 101 -13.04 -4.68 7.01
CA VAL A 101 -13.31 -3.94 5.77
C VAL A 101 -12.25 -4.25 4.70
N VAL A 102 -10.97 -4.32 5.08
CA VAL A 102 -9.89 -4.67 4.14
C VAL A 102 -10.04 -6.11 3.64
N VAL A 103 -10.35 -7.06 4.52
CA VAL A 103 -10.55 -8.47 4.13
C VAL A 103 -11.77 -8.62 3.21
N ALA A 104 -12.87 -7.92 3.48
CA ALA A 104 -14.07 -7.95 2.64
C ALA A 104 -13.82 -7.42 1.23
N ILE A 105 -13.05 -6.33 1.09
CA ILE A 105 -12.67 -5.77 -0.21
C ILE A 105 -11.78 -6.75 -0.99
N LEU A 106 -10.85 -7.44 -0.32
CA LEU A 106 -9.99 -8.43 -0.97
C LEU A 106 -10.78 -9.66 -1.44
N ILE A 107 -11.74 -10.14 -0.65
CA ILE A 107 -12.64 -11.22 -1.05
C ILE A 107 -13.49 -10.80 -2.25
N LEU A 108 -14.03 -9.58 -2.25
CA LEU A 108 -14.83 -9.07 -3.36
C LEU A 108 -14.02 -8.96 -4.65
N LEU A 109 -12.77 -8.49 -4.58
CA LEU A 109 -11.85 -8.45 -5.72
C LEU A 109 -11.48 -9.86 -6.21
N PHE A 110 -11.26 -10.80 -5.30
CA PHE A 110 -10.98 -12.20 -5.64
C PHE A 110 -12.16 -12.86 -6.37
N LEU A 111 -13.39 -12.64 -5.90
CA LEU A 111 -14.60 -13.14 -6.54
C LEU A 111 -14.86 -12.49 -7.90
N LEU A 112 -14.59 -11.18 -8.04
CA LEU A 112 -14.66 -10.47 -9.31
C LEU A 112 -13.70 -11.06 -10.35
N ILE A 113 -12.48 -11.41 -9.96
CA ILE A 113 -11.49 -12.03 -10.85
C ILE A 113 -11.95 -13.41 -11.34
N ILE A 114 -12.49 -14.24 -10.44
CA ILE A 114 -13.04 -15.56 -10.81
C ILE A 114 -14.24 -15.41 -11.75
N PHE A 115 -15.08 -14.40 -11.53
CA PHE A 115 -16.28 -14.16 -12.34
C PHE A 115 -15.97 -13.59 -13.74
N VAL A 116 -14.97 -12.71 -13.85
CA VAL A 116 -14.56 -12.09 -15.13
C VAL A 116 -13.66 -13.03 -15.95
N GLY A 117 -12.91 -13.93 -15.31
CA GLY A 117 -12.05 -14.92 -15.98
C GLY A 117 -12.70 -15.71 -17.13
N PRO A 118 -13.91 -16.29 -16.98
CA PRO A 118 -14.58 -17.02 -18.06
C PRO A 118 -15.12 -16.12 -19.19
N MET A 119 -15.24 -14.80 -19.00
CA MET A 119 -15.73 -13.84 -20.00
C MET A 119 -14.67 -13.42 -21.02
N MET A 120 -13.40 -13.76 -20.80
CA MET A 120 -12.29 -13.44 -21.73
C MET A 120 -12.01 -14.54 -22.77
N LYS A 121 -12.84 -15.59 -22.85
CA LYS A 121 -12.82 -16.52 -23.98
C LYS A 121 -13.77 -16.04 -25.08
N LYS A 122 -13.24 -15.27 -26.02
CA LYS A 122 -13.57 -15.27 -27.45
C LYS A 122 -12.39 -14.72 -28.23
#